data_AF-A0A948Z8K1-F1
#
_entry.id   AF-A0A948Z8K1-F1
#
_cell.length_a   1.000
_cell.length_b   1.000
_cell.length_c   1.000
_cell.angle_alpha   90.00
_cell.angle_beta   90.00
_cell.angle_gamma   90.00
#
_symmetry.space_group_name_H-M   'P 1'
#
loop_
_entity.id
_entity.type
_entity.pdbx_description
1 polymer ?
#
loop_
_entity_poly.entity_id
_entity_poly.type
_entity_poly.pdbx_seq_one_letter_code
_entity_poly.pdbx_strand_id
1 'polypeptide(L)'
;MAGQGLIAVVGAGLAGLAAATRLRGLGHPVVVIEVDHEFSDQDLSTEADRLTFTGLPAWQELFFDTGTDLTSVLAKRGLELRPAPPAKHRLADGRTIELPTDRLGQLDAITAALGEDAATAWNELLGRLAEVSRVVSYLGQDHPFTRTSLTTPERHALQVKYSLADLAAALPSVELGEIVLNLAAWLGQRPQWLPAWQAYRLAVDGEQGRWRLVDAAGRPQPPSALAEALVSRLRELGGEMRLGEEVLEVRRGPRLSTTAGSLSPAAVISTVSPFTHADLTHERADQKLTRQLWASPSGGPMWRGWRTLLDLPKLEPSLPRVVVASAWSPGGPDSWAQILTGRLAADHLAADLGPIRQAR
;
A
#
# COMPACT_ATOMS: atom_id res chain seq x y z
N MET A 1 -19.67 23.61 -18.42
CA MET A 1 -19.99 23.71 -16.98
C MET A 1 -19.82 22.33 -16.37
N ALA A 2 -18.62 21.99 -15.88
CA ALA A 2 -18.36 20.73 -15.19
C ALA A 2 -18.68 20.93 -13.71
N GLY A 3 -19.90 20.58 -13.31
CA GLY A 3 -20.35 20.70 -11.92
C GLY A 3 -19.86 19.53 -11.09
N GLN A 4 -19.34 19.82 -9.89
CA GLN A 4 -19.87 19.37 -8.58
C GLN A 4 -20.51 17.96 -8.53
N GLY A 5 -19.94 16.97 -9.21
CA GLY A 5 -20.50 15.63 -9.26
C GLY A 5 -19.92 14.74 -8.17
N LEU A 6 -20.80 13.96 -7.54
CA LEU A 6 -20.45 12.90 -6.60
C LEU A 6 -19.37 11.99 -7.20
N ILE A 7 -18.35 11.64 -6.42
CA ILE A 7 -17.39 10.59 -6.75
C ILE A 7 -17.75 9.37 -5.91
N ALA A 8 -17.90 8.21 -6.54
CA ALA A 8 -18.17 6.97 -5.83
C ALA A 8 -16.87 6.17 -5.64
N VAL A 9 -16.64 5.64 -4.46
CA VAL A 9 -15.53 4.73 -4.15
C VAL A 9 -16.14 3.36 -3.86
N VAL A 10 -15.72 2.34 -4.60
CA VAL A 10 -16.20 0.96 -4.46
C VAL A 10 -15.19 0.17 -3.62
N GLY A 11 -15.63 -0.29 -2.45
CA GLY A 11 -14.80 -0.91 -1.41
C GLY A 11 -14.28 0.11 -0.38
N ALA A 12 -14.34 -0.27 0.89
CA ALA A 12 -13.82 0.49 2.03
C ALA A 12 -12.41 0.01 2.46
N GLY A 13 -11.65 -0.62 1.56
CA GLY A 13 -10.23 -0.92 1.79
C GLY A 13 -9.40 0.34 2.02
N LEU A 14 -8.18 0.21 2.57
CA LEU A 14 -7.33 1.36 2.93
C LEU A 14 -7.12 2.33 1.77
N ALA A 15 -6.83 1.85 0.56
CA ALA A 15 -6.67 2.70 -0.62
C ALA A 15 -7.95 3.51 -0.92
N GLY A 16 -9.13 2.91 -0.74
CA GLY A 16 -10.42 3.57 -0.95
C GLY A 16 -10.70 4.63 0.11
N LEU A 17 -10.45 4.33 1.38
CA LEU A 17 -10.56 5.31 2.47
C LEU A 17 -9.59 6.48 2.29
N ALA A 18 -8.35 6.21 1.90
CA ALA A 18 -7.35 7.25 1.64
C ALA A 18 -7.80 8.15 0.48
N ALA A 19 -8.24 7.56 -0.63
CA ALA A 19 -8.75 8.30 -1.78
C ALA A 19 -9.99 9.14 -1.44
N ALA A 20 -10.96 8.54 -0.74
CA ALA A 20 -12.18 9.22 -0.32
C ALA A 20 -11.88 10.41 0.59
N THR A 21 -11.00 10.21 1.59
CA THR A 21 -10.64 11.25 2.55
C THR A 21 -9.89 12.39 1.87
N ARG A 22 -8.94 12.07 0.98
CA ARG A 22 -8.23 13.07 0.17
C ARG A 22 -9.19 13.89 -0.69
N LEU A 23 -10.09 13.23 -1.42
CA LEU A 23 -11.11 13.91 -2.24
C LEU A 23 -12.02 14.81 -1.41
N ARG A 24 -12.46 14.36 -0.22
CA ARG A 24 -13.23 15.20 0.71
C ARG A 24 -12.42 16.40 1.19
N GLY A 25 -11.12 16.23 1.48
CA GLY A 25 -10.20 17.32 1.82
C GLY A 25 -10.04 18.36 0.69
N LEU A 26 -10.07 17.91 -0.56
CA LEU A 26 -10.11 18.76 -1.76
C LEU A 26 -11.51 19.34 -2.05
N GLY A 27 -12.51 18.98 -1.24
CA GLY A 27 -13.88 19.48 -1.28
C GLY A 27 -14.86 18.65 -2.12
N HIS A 28 -14.42 17.60 -2.80
CA HIS A 28 -15.29 16.83 -3.69
C HIS A 28 -16.33 16.02 -2.90
N PRO A 29 -17.60 15.97 -3.32
CA PRO A 29 -18.58 15.05 -2.74
C PRO A 29 -18.16 13.60 -2.98
N VAL A 30 -18.12 12.78 -1.92
CA VAL A 30 -17.72 11.38 -2.01
C VAL A 30 -18.70 10.49 -1.26
N VAL A 31 -19.02 9.35 -1.87
CA VAL A 31 -19.66 8.21 -1.21
C VAL A 31 -18.75 6.98 -1.32
N VAL A 32 -18.53 6.29 -0.20
CA VAL A 32 -17.87 4.98 -0.17
C VAL A 32 -18.97 3.91 -0.08
N ILE A 33 -18.92 2.91 -0.95
CA ILE A 33 -19.90 1.82 -1.01
C ILE A 33 -19.17 0.52 -0.66
N GLU A 34 -19.64 -0.16 0.37
CA GLU A 34 -19.04 -1.38 0.94
C GLU A 34 -20.12 -2.45 1.10
N VAL A 35 -19.79 -3.67 0.66
CA VAL A 35 -20.69 -4.84 0.71
C VAL A 35 -20.81 -5.37 2.13
N ASP A 36 -19.75 -5.25 2.93
CA ASP A 36 -19.78 -5.63 4.33
C ASP A 36 -20.66 -4.66 5.14
N HIS A 37 -21.41 -5.20 6.10
CA HIS A 37 -22.30 -4.41 6.96
C HIS A 37 -21.55 -3.63 8.04
N GLU A 38 -20.30 -4.03 8.31
CA GLU A 38 -19.42 -3.43 9.27
C GLU A 38 -18.07 -3.18 8.62
N PHE A 39 -17.41 -2.09 9.03
CA PHE A 39 -16.03 -1.86 8.64
C PHE A 39 -15.15 -2.90 9.34
N SER A 40 -14.54 -3.80 8.57
CA SER A 40 -13.71 -4.89 9.11
C SER A 40 -12.36 -4.39 9.62
N ASP A 41 -11.83 -5.11 10.61
CA ASP A 41 -10.49 -4.89 11.15
C ASP A 41 -9.45 -5.14 10.03
N GLN A 42 -8.81 -4.07 9.55
CA GLN A 42 -7.78 -4.17 8.52
C GLN A 42 -6.44 -4.48 9.18
N ASP A 43 -5.81 -5.58 8.77
CA ASP A 43 -4.43 -5.84 9.18
C ASP A 43 -3.49 -4.86 8.46
N LEU A 44 -3.06 -3.84 9.20
CA LEU A 44 -2.13 -2.82 8.76
C LEU A 44 -0.69 -3.10 9.22
N SER A 45 -0.46 -4.23 9.87
CA SER A 45 0.88 -4.58 10.32
C SER A 45 1.79 -4.89 9.14
N THR A 46 3.10 -4.66 9.33
CA THR A 46 4.15 -5.01 8.37
C THR A 46 5.04 -6.13 8.89
N GLU A 47 4.68 -6.71 10.03
CA GLU A 47 5.45 -7.72 10.75
C GLU A 47 4.57 -8.78 11.39
N ALA A 48 5.19 -9.93 11.68
CA ALA A 48 4.52 -11.10 12.25
C ALA A 48 3.91 -10.87 13.65
N ASP A 49 4.32 -9.82 14.37
CA ASP A 49 3.75 -9.49 15.68
C ASP A 49 2.36 -8.85 15.60
N ARG A 50 1.92 -8.46 14.41
CA ARG A 50 0.63 -7.80 14.11
C ARG A 50 0.40 -6.49 14.87
N LEU A 51 1.45 -5.90 15.41
CA LEU A 51 1.43 -4.67 16.21
C LEU A 51 2.32 -3.58 15.61
N THR A 52 3.33 -3.97 14.84
CA THR A 52 4.26 -3.05 14.18
C THR A 52 3.84 -2.74 12.76
N PHE A 53 3.95 -1.48 12.38
CA PHE A 53 3.76 -1.02 11.01
C PHE A 53 4.88 -0.05 10.60
N THR A 54 5.15 -0.01 9.30
CA THR A 54 6.04 0.97 8.66
C THR A 54 5.21 1.94 7.83
N GLY A 55 5.78 3.10 7.52
CA GLY A 55 5.18 4.03 6.57
C GLY A 55 4.41 5.19 7.19
N LEU A 56 4.81 5.58 8.40
CA LEU A 56 4.23 6.71 9.13
C LEU A 56 4.16 8.02 8.30
N PRO A 57 5.15 8.38 7.47
CA PRO A 57 5.07 9.61 6.68
C PRO A 57 3.84 9.68 5.77
N ALA A 58 3.46 8.57 5.10
CA ALA A 58 2.28 8.53 4.24
C ALA A 58 0.98 8.76 5.03
N TRP A 59 0.91 8.23 6.25
CA TRP A 59 -0.21 8.51 7.16
C TRP A 59 -0.25 9.97 7.60
N GLN A 60 0.88 10.51 8.05
CA GLN A 60 0.97 11.90 8.50
C GLN A 60 0.59 12.88 7.38
N GLU A 61 1.09 12.64 6.17
CA GLU A 61 0.81 13.48 5.01
C GLU A 61 -0.67 13.43 4.63
N LEU A 62 -1.31 12.25 4.64
CA LEU A 62 -2.75 12.12 4.35
C LEU A 62 -3.60 12.92 5.34
N PHE A 63 -3.29 12.88 6.64
CA PHE A 63 -4.03 13.68 7.63
C PHE A 63 -3.76 15.17 7.46
N PHE A 64 -2.49 15.55 7.22
CA PHE A 64 -2.08 16.93 6.96
C PHE A 64 -2.83 17.53 5.77
N ASP A 65 -2.94 16.77 4.68
CA ASP A 65 -3.69 17.09 3.46
C ASP A 65 -5.18 17.37 3.69
N THR A 66 -5.71 16.93 4.84
CA THR A 66 -7.10 17.17 5.23
C THR A 66 -7.24 18.30 6.25
N GLY A 67 -6.15 18.94 6.65
CA GLY A 67 -6.14 20.06 7.61
C GLY A 67 -6.06 19.65 9.08
N THR A 68 -5.51 18.47 9.40
CA THR A 68 -5.26 18.04 10.79
C THR A 68 -3.92 17.30 10.90
N ASP A 69 -3.41 17.14 12.12
CA ASP A 69 -2.23 16.32 12.39
C ASP A 69 -2.63 14.93 12.94
N LEU A 70 -1.93 13.88 12.50
CA LEU A 70 -2.19 12.49 12.91
C LEU A 70 -2.00 12.29 14.42
N THR A 71 -0.96 12.88 15.01
CA THR A 71 -0.67 12.75 16.44
C THR A 71 -1.82 13.31 17.27
N SER A 72 -2.37 14.46 16.88
CA SER A 72 -3.55 15.03 17.55
C SER A 72 -4.78 14.14 17.44
N VAL A 73 -5.02 13.54 16.27
CA VAL A 73 -6.14 12.62 16.05
C VAL A 73 -6.00 11.37 16.93
N LEU A 74 -4.80 10.80 17.02
CA LEU A 74 -4.52 9.64 17.87
C LEU A 74 -4.63 9.99 19.36
N ALA A 75 -4.11 11.14 19.79
CA ALA A 75 -4.20 11.58 21.19
C ALA A 75 -5.64 11.72 21.68
N LYS A 76 -6.55 12.22 20.84
CA LYS A 76 -8.01 12.27 21.14
C LYS A 76 -8.64 10.89 21.37
N ARG A 77 -8.00 9.84 20.86
CA ARG A 77 -8.38 8.42 21.05
C ARG A 77 -7.63 7.77 22.21
N GLY A 78 -6.81 8.51 22.95
CA GLY A 78 -5.97 7.96 24.01
C GLY A 78 -4.82 7.11 23.48
N LEU A 79 -4.39 7.34 22.23
CA LEU A 79 -3.33 6.60 21.56
C LEU A 79 -2.11 7.49 21.32
N GLU A 80 -0.93 6.88 21.38
CA GLU A 80 0.35 7.50 21.09
C GLU A 80 1.15 6.66 20.09
N LEU A 81 1.89 7.31 19.19
CA LEU A 81 2.88 6.67 18.32
C LEU A 81 4.20 6.50 19.05
N ARG A 82 4.75 5.29 19.02
CA ARG A 82 6.07 4.98 19.58
C ARG A 82 6.92 4.24 18.55
N PRO A 83 8.25 4.48 18.50
CA PRO A 83 9.14 3.60 17.75
C PRO A 83 9.01 2.15 18.23
N ALA A 84 8.98 1.23 17.28
CA ALA A 84 8.93 -0.20 17.57
C ALA A 84 10.26 -0.69 18.18
N PRO A 85 10.25 -1.74 19.02
CA PRO A 85 11.47 -2.39 19.46
C PRO A 85 12.23 -3.01 18.27
N PRO A 86 13.54 -3.33 18.43
CA PRO A 86 14.31 -4.03 17.41
C PRO A 86 13.59 -5.25 16.81
N ALA A 87 13.68 -5.41 15.49
CA ALA A 87 13.11 -6.54 14.78
C ALA A 87 13.84 -7.82 15.19
N LYS A 88 13.10 -8.87 15.52
CA LYS A 88 13.70 -10.12 15.99
C LYS A 88 13.75 -11.13 14.85
N HIS A 89 14.96 -11.50 14.43
CA HIS A 89 15.20 -12.50 13.41
C HIS A 89 15.72 -13.78 14.05
N ARG A 90 14.89 -14.83 14.05
CA ARG A 90 15.30 -16.16 14.49
C ARG A 90 15.94 -16.89 13.31
N LEU A 91 17.19 -17.30 13.50
CA LEU A 91 17.98 -18.01 12.50
C LEU A 91 17.81 -19.52 12.62
N ALA A 92 18.13 -20.26 11.56
CA ALA A 92 18.00 -21.71 11.51
C ALA A 92 18.93 -22.44 12.51
N ASP A 93 20.06 -21.82 12.85
CA ASP A 93 21.00 -22.32 13.86
C ASP A 93 20.54 -22.10 15.31
N GLY A 94 19.37 -21.47 15.50
CA GLY A 94 18.76 -21.19 16.80
C GLY A 94 19.14 -19.85 17.42
N ARG A 95 20.09 -19.10 16.85
CA ARG A 95 20.40 -17.73 17.29
C ARG A 95 19.22 -16.80 16.98
N THR A 96 19.15 -15.71 17.73
CA THR A 96 18.25 -14.58 17.43
C THR A 96 19.10 -13.33 17.29
N ILE A 97 18.98 -12.67 16.15
CA ILE A 97 19.56 -11.34 15.93
C ILE A 97 18.45 -10.31 16.09
N GLU A 98 18.68 -9.33 16.95
CA GLU A 98 17.79 -8.18 17.10
C GLU A 98 18.36 -7.03 16.27
N LEU A 99 17.64 -6.60 15.25
CA LEU A 99 18.04 -5.52 14.37
C LEU A 99 17.29 -4.23 14.76
N PRO A 100 17.99 -3.21 15.29
CA PRO A 100 17.41 -1.89 15.47
C PRO A 100 16.88 -1.32 14.16
N THR A 101 16.01 -0.32 14.26
CA THR A 101 15.49 0.35 13.07
C THR A 101 16.54 1.24 12.41
N ASP A 102 17.39 1.90 13.21
CA ASP A 102 18.38 2.82 12.69
C ASP A 102 19.57 2.10 12.06
N ARG A 103 20.14 2.76 11.06
CA ARG A 103 21.16 2.17 10.20
C ARG A 103 22.42 1.74 10.94
N LEU A 104 22.88 2.57 11.87
CA LEU A 104 24.11 2.33 12.62
C LEU A 104 23.93 1.17 13.59
N GLY A 105 22.82 1.17 14.33
CA GLY A 105 22.47 0.08 15.24
C GLY A 105 22.34 -1.27 14.53
N GLN A 106 21.85 -1.32 13.29
CA GLN A 106 21.86 -2.56 12.49
C GLN A 106 23.28 -3.02 12.17
N LEU A 107 24.18 -2.12 11.79
CA LEU A 107 25.57 -2.46 11.50
C LEU A 107 26.28 -2.98 12.75
N ASP A 108 26.07 -2.34 13.90
CA ASP A 108 26.64 -2.77 15.18
C ASP A 108 26.13 -4.16 15.56
N ALA A 109 24.82 -4.40 15.44
CA ALA A 109 24.20 -5.69 15.76
C ALA A 109 24.70 -6.81 14.84
N ILE A 110 24.81 -6.55 13.54
CA ILE A 110 25.32 -7.54 12.56
C ILE A 110 26.82 -7.76 12.75
N THR A 111 27.61 -6.71 13.01
CA THR A 111 29.06 -6.86 13.28
C THR A 111 29.28 -7.75 14.50
N ALA A 112 28.54 -7.50 15.59
CA ALA A 112 28.65 -8.29 16.80
C ALA A 112 28.23 -9.77 16.60
N ALA A 113 27.22 -10.02 15.76
CA ALA A 113 26.66 -11.36 15.58
C ALA A 113 27.35 -12.18 14.48
N LEU A 114 27.81 -11.53 13.40
CA LEU A 114 28.23 -12.15 12.13
C LEU A 114 29.55 -11.61 11.58
N GLY A 115 30.15 -10.58 12.19
CA GLY A 115 31.44 -10.01 11.80
C GLY A 115 31.36 -8.84 10.80
N GLU A 116 32.50 -8.20 10.56
CA GLU A 116 32.61 -6.96 9.76
C GLU A 116 32.24 -7.15 8.28
N ASP A 117 32.59 -8.29 7.69
CA ASP A 117 32.28 -8.61 6.29
C ASP A 117 30.76 -8.69 6.07
N ALA A 118 30.05 -9.32 7.00
CA ALA A 118 28.60 -9.41 6.97
C ALA A 118 27.95 -8.02 7.14
N ALA A 119 28.45 -7.21 8.07
CA ALA A 119 27.95 -5.85 8.28
C ALA A 119 28.19 -4.96 7.04
N THR A 120 29.34 -5.09 6.39
CA THR A 120 29.67 -4.37 5.15
C THR A 120 28.73 -4.78 4.02
N ALA A 121 28.51 -6.08 3.81
CA ALA A 121 27.58 -6.58 2.79
C ALA A 121 26.13 -6.16 3.06
N TRP A 122 25.69 -6.16 4.32
CA TRP A 122 24.40 -5.61 4.72
C TRP A 122 24.31 -4.11 4.41
N ASN A 123 25.40 -3.37 4.67
CA ASN A 123 25.48 -1.95 4.37
C ASN A 123 25.29 -1.66 2.87
N GLU A 124 26.01 -2.38 2.02
CA GLU A 124 25.91 -2.23 0.58
C GLU A 124 24.55 -2.67 0.05
N LEU A 125 23.97 -3.74 0.62
CA LEU A 125 22.62 -4.20 0.29
C LEU A 125 21.59 -3.08 0.53
N LEU A 126 21.50 -2.54 1.74
CA LEU A 126 20.53 -1.50 2.06
C LEU A 126 20.74 -0.23 1.22
N GLY A 127 21.99 0.13 0.90
CA GLY A 127 22.29 1.24 -0.01
C GLY A 127 21.69 1.04 -1.41
N ARG A 128 21.87 -0.14 -2.00
CA ARG A 128 21.25 -0.50 -3.30
C ARG A 128 19.73 -0.52 -3.21
N LEU A 129 19.18 -1.06 -2.12
CA LEU A 129 17.73 -1.16 -1.92
C LEU A 129 17.06 0.21 -1.75
N ALA A 130 17.75 1.21 -1.22
CA ALA A 130 17.25 2.59 -1.21
C ALA A 130 17.09 3.16 -2.63
N GLU A 131 17.98 2.84 -3.57
CA GLU A 131 17.81 3.21 -4.98
C GLU A 131 16.61 2.50 -5.61
N VAL A 132 16.45 1.20 -5.33
CA VAL A 132 15.30 0.40 -5.77
C VAL A 132 13.99 1.02 -5.27
N SER A 133 13.94 1.42 -4.00
CA SER A 133 12.77 2.06 -3.37
C SER A 133 12.31 3.28 -4.19
N ARG A 134 13.23 4.17 -4.55
CA ARG A 134 12.92 5.37 -5.37
C ARG A 134 12.33 5.00 -6.74
N VAL A 135 12.84 3.94 -7.38
CA VAL A 135 12.30 3.47 -8.66
C VAL A 135 10.89 2.90 -8.49
N VAL A 136 10.64 2.14 -7.43
CA VAL A 136 9.30 1.60 -7.13
C VAL A 136 8.30 2.72 -6.84
N SER A 137 8.68 3.74 -6.05
CA SER A 137 7.86 4.91 -5.77
C SER A 137 7.51 5.67 -7.04
N TYR A 138 8.51 5.93 -7.89
CA TYR A 138 8.29 6.58 -9.18
C TYR A 138 7.31 5.80 -10.08
N LEU A 139 7.38 4.47 -10.09
CA LEU A 139 6.57 3.65 -10.99
C LEU A 139 5.08 3.61 -10.64
N GLY A 140 4.70 3.74 -9.37
CA GLY A 140 3.30 3.51 -8.99
C GLY A 140 2.79 4.21 -7.75
N GLN A 141 3.57 5.12 -7.17
CA GLN A 141 3.16 5.90 -6.00
C GLN A 141 3.16 7.38 -6.32
N ASP A 142 4.21 7.88 -6.96
CA ASP A 142 4.34 9.29 -7.35
C ASP A 142 3.69 9.56 -8.72
N HIS A 143 3.62 8.55 -9.57
CA HIS A 143 3.04 8.65 -10.91
C HIS A 143 2.11 7.48 -11.23
N PRO A 144 1.06 7.72 -12.07
CA PRO A 144 0.19 6.67 -12.54
C PRO A 144 0.96 5.53 -13.22
N PHE A 145 0.80 4.31 -12.72
CA PHE A 145 1.33 3.15 -13.41
C PHE A 145 0.56 2.93 -14.71
N THR A 146 1.20 3.23 -15.83
CA THR A 146 0.62 3.16 -17.18
C THR A 146 1.45 2.27 -18.12
N ARG A 147 2.49 1.64 -17.58
CA ARG A 147 3.62 1.10 -18.34
C ARG A 147 3.32 -0.28 -18.90
N THR A 148 3.72 -0.52 -20.14
CA THR A 148 3.71 -1.84 -20.80
C THR A 148 5.11 -2.43 -20.96
N SER A 149 6.15 -1.66 -20.61
CA SER A 149 7.54 -2.09 -20.57
C SER A 149 8.35 -1.22 -19.61
N LEU A 150 9.47 -1.77 -19.14
CA LEU A 150 10.47 -1.02 -18.38
C LEU A 150 11.57 -0.49 -19.30
N THR A 151 12.21 0.62 -18.93
CA THR A 151 13.43 1.09 -19.57
C THR A 151 14.63 0.21 -19.21
N THR A 152 15.74 0.32 -19.96
CA THR A 152 16.98 -0.39 -19.60
C THR A 152 17.52 0.01 -18.22
N PRO A 153 17.57 1.32 -17.87
CA PRO A 153 17.95 1.74 -16.52
C PRO A 153 17.03 1.17 -15.44
N GLU A 154 15.70 1.20 -15.62
CA GLU A 154 14.75 0.61 -14.67
C GLU A 154 14.98 -0.90 -14.49
N ARG A 155 15.16 -1.65 -15.59
CA ARG A 155 15.45 -3.09 -15.52
C ARG A 155 16.75 -3.38 -14.76
N HIS A 156 17.75 -2.53 -14.94
CA HIS A 156 19.03 -2.66 -14.25
C HIS A 156 18.88 -2.34 -12.76
N ALA A 157 18.24 -1.21 -12.41
CA ALA A 157 18.01 -0.82 -11.02
C ALA A 157 17.20 -1.89 -10.26
N LEU A 158 16.11 -2.37 -10.86
CA LEU A 158 15.26 -3.41 -10.26
C LEU A 158 15.89 -4.81 -10.29
N GLN A 159 17.02 -5.01 -10.98
CA GLN A 159 17.68 -6.33 -11.04
C GLN A 159 16.71 -7.44 -11.49
N VAL A 160 15.89 -7.17 -12.51
CA VAL A 160 14.68 -7.94 -12.85
C VAL A 160 14.88 -9.43 -13.16
N LYS A 161 16.13 -9.88 -13.34
CA LYS A 161 16.47 -11.28 -13.61
C LYS A 161 16.58 -12.13 -12.35
N TYR A 162 16.67 -11.50 -11.18
CA TYR A 162 16.94 -12.17 -9.91
C TYR A 162 15.68 -12.25 -9.06
N SER A 163 15.53 -13.38 -8.38
CA SER A 163 14.53 -13.62 -7.34
C SER A 163 15.08 -13.23 -5.97
N LEU A 164 14.22 -13.19 -4.95
CA LEU A 164 14.61 -12.98 -3.57
C LEU A 164 15.53 -14.12 -3.09
N ALA A 165 15.30 -15.35 -3.57
CA ALA A 165 16.20 -16.47 -3.31
C ALA A 165 17.61 -16.24 -3.88
N ASP A 166 17.70 -15.72 -5.11
CA ASP A 166 19.00 -15.40 -5.72
C ASP A 166 19.72 -14.28 -4.96
N LEU A 167 18.98 -13.26 -4.52
CA LEU A 167 19.52 -12.18 -3.69
C LEU A 167 20.08 -12.71 -2.37
N ALA A 168 19.33 -13.56 -1.68
CA ALA A 168 19.75 -14.16 -0.41
C ALA A 168 20.98 -15.05 -0.57
N ALA A 169 21.02 -15.89 -1.63
CA ALA A 169 22.15 -16.78 -1.90
C ALA A 169 23.45 -16.05 -2.29
N ALA A 170 23.35 -14.81 -2.79
CA ALA A 170 24.50 -13.99 -3.14
C ALA A 170 25.16 -13.29 -1.94
N LEU A 171 24.56 -13.34 -0.74
CA LEU A 171 25.12 -12.74 0.46
C LEU A 171 26.24 -13.61 1.04
N PRO A 172 27.28 -13.01 1.67
CA PRO A 172 28.45 -13.74 2.15
C PRO A 172 28.17 -14.64 3.36
N SER A 173 27.02 -14.46 4.03
CA SER A 173 26.59 -15.24 5.19
C SER A 173 25.19 -15.78 4.95
N VAL A 174 24.99 -17.06 5.30
CA VAL A 174 23.68 -17.74 5.20
C VAL A 174 22.65 -17.04 6.08
N GLU A 175 23.07 -16.58 7.25
CA GLU A 175 22.25 -15.88 8.24
C GLU A 175 21.70 -14.55 7.72
N LEU A 176 22.49 -13.79 6.96
CA LEU A 176 21.98 -12.60 6.26
C LEU A 176 20.94 -12.97 5.20
N GLY A 177 21.18 -14.06 4.48
CA GLY A 177 20.21 -14.63 3.55
C GLY A 177 18.88 -14.97 4.22
N GLU A 178 18.92 -15.59 5.40
CA GLU A 178 17.73 -15.91 6.21
C GLU A 178 16.95 -14.65 6.62
N ILE A 179 17.65 -13.59 7.05
CA ILE A 179 17.02 -12.29 7.36
C ILE A 179 16.25 -11.75 6.15
N VAL A 180 16.85 -11.80 4.95
CA VAL A 180 16.20 -11.34 3.71
C VAL A 180 15.00 -12.22 3.33
N LEU A 181 15.13 -13.55 3.48
CA LEU A 181 14.08 -14.50 3.12
C LEU A 181 12.81 -14.38 3.99
N ASN A 182 12.90 -13.81 5.20
CA ASN A 182 11.72 -13.51 6.03
C ASN A 182 10.67 -12.65 5.31
N LEU A 183 11.08 -11.80 4.36
CA LEU A 183 10.16 -11.00 3.56
C LEU A 183 9.21 -11.87 2.71
N ALA A 184 9.71 -12.97 2.16
CA ALA A 184 8.86 -13.89 1.39
C ALA A 184 7.83 -14.56 2.29
N ALA A 185 8.22 -14.94 3.52
CA ALA A 185 7.29 -15.50 4.50
C ALA A 185 6.21 -14.49 4.90
N TRP A 186 6.59 -13.24 5.18
CA TRP A 186 5.65 -12.15 5.47
C TRP A 186 4.65 -11.91 4.34
N LEU A 187 5.14 -11.85 3.10
CA LEU A 187 4.28 -11.66 1.92
C LEU A 187 3.51 -12.92 1.54
N GLY A 188 3.70 -14.06 2.22
CA GLY A 188 3.07 -15.33 1.87
C GLY A 188 3.47 -15.85 0.49
N GLN A 189 4.69 -15.54 0.04
CA GLN A 189 5.17 -15.84 -1.31
C GLN A 189 6.37 -16.78 -1.31
N ARG A 190 6.63 -17.36 -2.48
CA ARG A 190 7.78 -18.23 -2.70
C ARG A 190 9.01 -17.39 -3.07
N PRO A 191 10.13 -17.47 -2.32
CA PRO A 191 11.29 -16.61 -2.57
C PRO A 191 11.92 -16.81 -3.95
N GLN A 192 11.78 -17.99 -4.56
CA GLN A 192 12.24 -18.29 -5.92
C GLN A 192 11.43 -17.61 -7.04
N TRP A 193 10.24 -17.08 -6.71
CA TRP A 193 9.36 -16.40 -7.66
C TRP A 193 9.20 -14.92 -7.35
N LEU A 194 9.38 -14.54 -6.09
CA LEU A 194 9.35 -13.16 -5.63
C LEU A 194 10.56 -12.41 -6.22
N PRO A 195 10.38 -11.32 -6.98
CA PRO A 195 11.49 -10.56 -7.54
C PRO A 195 12.41 -10.01 -6.46
N ALA A 196 13.72 -10.02 -6.70
CA ALA A 196 14.75 -9.54 -5.76
C ALA A 196 14.48 -8.12 -5.25
N TRP A 197 13.95 -7.25 -6.12
CA TRP A 197 13.66 -5.86 -5.77
C TRP A 197 12.65 -5.73 -4.63
N GLN A 198 11.82 -6.74 -4.34
CA GLN A 198 10.85 -6.67 -3.25
C GLN A 198 11.52 -6.52 -1.88
N ALA A 199 12.83 -6.80 -1.79
CA ALA A 199 13.67 -6.48 -0.65
C ALA A 199 13.78 -4.97 -0.34
N TYR A 200 13.34 -4.07 -1.24
CA TYR A 200 13.36 -2.62 -1.01
C TYR A 200 12.68 -2.20 0.30
N ARG A 201 11.73 -3.02 0.80
CA ARG A 201 11.09 -2.85 2.11
C ARG A 201 12.07 -2.72 3.27
N LEU A 202 13.21 -3.40 3.24
CA LEU A 202 14.25 -3.28 4.26
C LEU A 202 14.85 -1.86 4.30
N ALA A 203 14.97 -1.20 3.14
CA ALA A 203 15.40 0.19 3.10
C ALA A 203 14.29 1.13 3.57
N VAL A 204 13.03 0.84 3.22
CA VAL A 204 11.87 1.63 3.67
C VAL A 204 11.72 1.60 5.18
N ASP A 205 11.93 0.45 5.84
CA ASP A 205 11.89 0.33 7.30
C ASP A 205 12.93 1.23 7.98
N GLY A 206 14.14 1.30 7.43
CA GLY A 206 15.21 2.16 7.96
C GLY A 206 14.98 3.65 7.71
N GLU A 207 14.39 4.02 6.56
CA GLU A 207 14.13 5.42 6.19
C GLU A 207 12.87 5.99 6.87
N GLN A 208 11.79 5.21 6.92
CA GLN A 208 10.48 5.66 7.41
C GLN A 208 10.22 5.26 8.86
N GLY A 209 11.08 4.40 9.41
CA GLY A 209 10.97 3.89 10.76
C GLY A 209 9.90 2.81 10.91
N ARG A 210 10.06 2.02 11.97
CA ARG A 210 9.09 1.01 12.43
C ARG A 210 8.37 1.56 13.65
N TRP A 211 7.04 1.46 13.67
CA TRP A 211 6.19 2.15 14.64
C TRP A 211 5.14 1.22 15.25
N ARG A 212 4.70 1.57 16.46
CA ARG A 212 3.57 0.94 17.15
C ARG A 212 2.66 2.01 17.73
N LEU A 213 1.38 1.67 17.86
CA LEU A 213 0.45 2.41 18.70
C LEU A 213 0.51 1.88 20.13
N VAL A 214 0.41 2.77 21.10
CA VAL A 214 0.26 2.42 22.52
C VAL A 214 -0.88 3.20 23.14
N ASP A 215 -1.52 2.63 24.17
CA ASP A 215 -2.50 3.34 24.99
C ASP A 215 -1.83 4.19 26.08
N ALA A 216 -2.63 4.90 26.89
CA ALA A 216 -2.16 5.71 28.02
C ALA A 216 -1.36 4.93 29.08
N ALA A 217 -1.51 3.59 29.14
CA ALA A 217 -0.74 2.72 30.03
C ALA A 217 0.54 2.16 29.35
N GLY A 218 0.83 2.58 28.11
CA GLY A 218 1.97 2.09 27.33
C GLY A 218 1.76 0.70 26.73
N ARG A 219 0.54 0.17 26.73
CA ARG A 219 0.24 -1.16 26.19
C ARG A 219 0.09 -1.08 24.67
N PRO A 220 0.80 -1.92 23.89
CA PRO A 220 0.67 -1.96 22.44
C PRO A 220 -0.78 -2.16 21.99
N GLN A 221 -1.18 -1.42 20.96
CA GLN A 221 -2.49 -1.50 20.33
C GLN A 221 -2.35 -1.91 18.87
N PRO A 222 -3.34 -2.61 18.28
CA PRO A 222 -3.33 -2.94 16.86
C PRO A 222 -3.27 -1.69 15.98
N PRO A 223 -2.52 -1.72 14.87
CA PRO A 223 -2.41 -0.58 13.95
C PRO A 223 -3.73 -0.28 13.23
N SER A 224 -4.73 -1.17 13.26
CA SER A 224 -6.05 -0.94 12.67
C SER A 224 -6.80 0.26 13.24
N ALA A 225 -6.45 0.72 14.45
CA ALA A 225 -6.94 1.99 14.98
C ALA A 225 -6.58 3.21 14.09
N LEU A 226 -5.55 3.11 13.23
CA LEU A 226 -5.27 4.11 12.18
C LEU A 226 -6.36 4.15 11.12
N ALA A 227 -6.87 3.00 10.68
CA ALA A 227 -7.96 2.92 9.71
C ALA A 227 -9.26 3.46 10.31
N GLU A 228 -9.56 3.16 11.58
CA GLU A 228 -10.70 3.73 12.29
C GLU A 228 -10.61 5.26 12.43
N ALA A 229 -9.40 5.77 12.69
CA ALA A 229 -9.12 7.20 12.70
C ALA A 229 -9.39 7.84 11.34
N LEU A 230 -8.99 7.17 10.25
CA LEU A 230 -9.24 7.62 8.88
C LEU A 230 -10.74 7.61 8.53
N VAL A 231 -11.48 6.56 8.89
CA VAL A 231 -12.94 6.49 8.72
C VAL A 231 -13.63 7.64 9.45
N SER A 232 -13.20 7.94 10.68
CA SER A 232 -13.77 9.04 11.45
C SER A 232 -13.44 10.39 10.80
N ARG A 233 -12.22 10.54 10.29
CA ARG A 233 -11.82 11.74 9.55
C ARG A 233 -12.65 11.94 8.28
N LEU A 234 -12.89 10.87 7.52
CA LEU A 234 -13.76 10.91 6.35
C LEU A 234 -15.16 11.44 6.69
N ARG A 235 -15.75 10.94 7.79
CA ARG A 235 -17.07 11.37 8.27
C ARG A 235 -17.08 12.82 8.75
N GLU A 236 -16.05 13.26 9.48
CA GLU A 236 -15.90 14.66 9.89
C GLU A 236 -15.85 15.61 8.69
N LEU A 237 -15.21 15.19 7.60
CA LEU A 237 -15.19 15.94 6.35
C LEU A 237 -16.50 15.80 5.57
N GLY A 238 -17.52 15.10 6.07
CA GLY A 238 -18.82 14.90 5.43
C GLY A 238 -18.83 13.86 4.31
N GLY A 239 -17.88 12.92 4.30
CA GLY A 239 -17.93 11.76 3.43
C GLY A 239 -19.02 10.77 3.87
N GLU A 240 -19.77 10.26 2.90
CA GLU A 240 -20.81 9.27 3.13
C GLU A 240 -20.22 7.85 3.03
N MET A 241 -20.65 6.92 3.89
CA MET A 241 -20.34 5.50 3.78
C MET A 241 -21.64 4.71 3.77
N ARG A 242 -21.84 3.88 2.74
CA ARG A 242 -22.96 2.95 2.59
C ARG A 242 -22.45 1.54 2.79
N LEU A 243 -22.65 1.02 3.99
CA LEU A 243 -22.31 -0.34 4.38
C LEU A 243 -23.49 -1.28 4.05
N GLY A 244 -23.21 -2.54 3.75
CA GLY A 244 -24.22 -3.53 3.32
C GLY A 244 -24.79 -3.26 1.92
N GLU A 245 -24.20 -2.36 1.14
CA GLU A 245 -24.61 -2.05 -0.23
C GLU A 245 -23.59 -2.63 -1.21
N GLU A 246 -24.05 -3.55 -2.07
CA GLU A 246 -23.20 -4.19 -3.06
C GLU A 246 -23.30 -3.42 -4.39
N VAL A 247 -22.16 -3.06 -4.97
CA VAL A 247 -22.09 -2.62 -6.36
C VAL A 247 -22.16 -3.86 -7.23
N LEU A 248 -23.19 -3.94 -8.06
CA LEU A 248 -23.44 -5.07 -8.96
C LEU A 248 -22.77 -4.87 -10.32
N GLU A 249 -22.60 -3.61 -10.74
CA GLU A 249 -22.13 -3.31 -12.09
C GLU A 249 -21.62 -1.87 -12.25
N VAL A 250 -20.62 -1.68 -13.13
CA VAL A 250 -20.12 -0.39 -13.62
C VAL A 250 -20.23 -0.36 -15.15
N ARG A 251 -21.10 0.48 -15.73
CA ARG A 251 -21.28 0.54 -17.21
C ARG A 251 -21.06 1.92 -17.80
N ARG A 252 -20.55 1.95 -19.05
CA ARG A 252 -20.46 3.15 -19.91
C ARG A 252 -19.72 4.32 -19.23
N GLY A 253 -18.69 4.02 -18.45
CA GLY A 253 -18.04 4.99 -17.57
C GLY A 253 -18.63 4.94 -16.16
N PRO A 254 -18.75 6.05 -15.43
CA PRO A 254 -18.99 6.02 -14.00
C PRO A 254 -20.49 5.82 -13.65
N ARG A 255 -21.22 4.95 -14.35
CA ARG A 255 -22.59 4.58 -13.94
C ARG A 255 -22.57 3.28 -13.15
N LEU A 256 -23.12 3.33 -11.95
CA LEU A 256 -23.20 2.21 -11.03
C LEU A 256 -24.63 1.67 -10.96
N SER A 257 -24.75 0.36 -10.85
CA SER A 257 -25.94 -0.30 -10.32
C SER A 257 -25.56 -0.96 -9.00
N THR A 258 -26.35 -0.74 -7.96
CA THR A 258 -26.15 -1.32 -6.63
C THR A 258 -27.43 -2.03 -6.17
N THR A 259 -27.35 -2.76 -5.06
CA THR A 259 -28.53 -3.35 -4.42
C THR A 259 -29.56 -2.31 -3.96
N ALA A 260 -29.15 -1.05 -3.76
CA ALA A 260 -30.03 0.06 -3.37
C ALA A 260 -30.56 0.88 -4.56
N GLY A 261 -30.02 0.69 -5.77
CA GLY A 261 -30.47 1.37 -6.99
C GLY A 261 -29.33 1.82 -7.90
N SER A 262 -29.62 2.68 -8.87
CA SER A 262 -28.58 3.19 -9.79
C SER A 262 -28.02 4.53 -9.34
N LEU A 263 -26.70 4.69 -9.46
CA LEU A 263 -26.01 5.98 -9.27
C LEU A 263 -25.31 6.40 -10.57
N SER A 264 -25.25 7.70 -10.82
CA SER A 264 -24.47 8.29 -11.93
C SER A 264 -23.48 9.33 -11.40
N PRO A 265 -22.44 8.90 -10.65
CA PRO A 265 -21.38 9.78 -10.20
C PRO A 265 -20.62 10.41 -11.38
N ALA A 266 -19.85 11.46 -11.09
CA ALA A 266 -18.92 12.06 -12.05
C ALA A 266 -17.70 11.18 -12.32
N ALA A 267 -17.31 10.35 -11.36
CA ALA A 267 -16.21 9.39 -11.47
C ALA A 267 -16.38 8.24 -10.46
N VAL A 268 -15.70 7.12 -10.71
CA VAL A 268 -15.64 5.96 -9.82
C VAL A 268 -14.18 5.64 -9.49
N ILE A 269 -13.88 5.39 -8.22
CA ILE A 269 -12.63 4.75 -7.78
C ILE A 269 -12.96 3.32 -7.37
N SER A 270 -12.49 2.34 -8.11
CA SER A 270 -12.61 0.92 -7.78
C SER A 270 -11.42 0.48 -6.94
N THR A 271 -11.66 0.07 -5.70
CA THR A 271 -10.60 -0.40 -4.79
C THR A 271 -10.64 -1.89 -4.48
N VAL A 272 -11.59 -2.58 -5.09
CA VAL A 272 -11.70 -4.03 -5.09
C VAL A 272 -10.56 -4.70 -5.88
N SER A 273 -10.44 -6.02 -5.73
CA SER A 273 -9.46 -6.80 -6.50
C SER A 273 -9.65 -6.65 -8.01
N PRO A 274 -8.61 -6.85 -8.85
CA PRO A 274 -8.74 -6.80 -10.30
C PRO A 274 -9.75 -7.81 -10.85
N PHE A 275 -9.93 -8.94 -10.17
CA PHE A 275 -10.93 -9.96 -10.52
C PHE A 275 -12.33 -9.40 -10.36
N THR A 276 -12.62 -8.87 -9.17
CA THR A 276 -13.90 -8.21 -8.87
C THR A 276 -14.12 -7.02 -9.79
N HIS A 277 -13.10 -6.20 -10.04
CA HIS A 277 -13.19 -5.07 -10.97
C HIS A 277 -13.59 -5.52 -12.37
N ALA A 278 -12.94 -6.56 -12.91
CA ALA A 278 -13.26 -7.10 -14.23
C ALA A 278 -14.67 -7.70 -14.30
N ASP A 279 -15.16 -8.26 -13.20
CA ASP A 279 -16.54 -8.74 -13.08
C ASP A 279 -17.53 -7.57 -13.07
N LEU A 280 -17.23 -6.48 -12.37
CA LEU A 280 -18.08 -5.29 -12.31
C LEU A 280 -18.15 -4.51 -13.64
N THR A 281 -17.03 -4.39 -14.35
CA THR A 281 -16.98 -3.62 -15.62
C THR A 281 -17.40 -4.45 -16.82
N HIS A 282 -17.22 -5.77 -16.76
CA HIS A 282 -17.36 -6.70 -17.90
C HIS A 282 -16.52 -6.31 -19.14
N GLU A 283 -15.48 -5.51 -18.97
CA GLU A 283 -14.62 -5.09 -20.08
C GLU A 283 -13.65 -6.21 -20.47
N ARG A 284 -13.54 -6.46 -21.78
CA ARG A 284 -12.69 -7.55 -22.29
C ARG A 284 -11.22 -7.38 -21.95
N ALA A 285 -10.75 -6.14 -21.86
CA ALA A 285 -9.37 -5.83 -21.51
C ALA A 285 -9.09 -6.19 -20.04
N ASP A 286 -9.99 -5.84 -19.13
CA ASP A 286 -9.89 -6.17 -17.70
C ASP A 286 -9.92 -7.69 -17.48
N GLN A 287 -10.84 -8.40 -18.15
CA GLN A 287 -10.93 -9.86 -18.10
C GLN A 287 -9.70 -10.57 -18.69
N LYS A 288 -9.03 -9.96 -19.67
CA LYS A 288 -7.79 -10.52 -20.24
C LYS A 288 -6.64 -10.38 -19.24
N LEU A 289 -6.55 -9.22 -18.58
CA LEU A 289 -5.53 -8.91 -17.58
C LEU A 289 -5.62 -9.88 -16.39
N THR A 290 -6.82 -10.15 -15.87
CA THR A 290 -6.99 -11.03 -14.70
C THR A 290 -6.53 -12.47 -14.94
N ARG A 291 -6.51 -12.96 -16.19
CA ARG A 291 -5.98 -14.30 -16.53
C ARG A 291 -4.47 -14.44 -16.32
N GLN A 292 -3.75 -13.33 -16.20
CA GLN A 292 -2.31 -13.28 -15.97
C GLN A 292 -1.96 -13.05 -14.49
N LEU A 293 -2.97 -12.86 -13.65
CA LEU A 293 -2.82 -12.49 -12.24
C LEU A 293 -3.25 -13.63 -11.32
N TRP A 294 -2.64 -13.62 -10.14
CA TRP A 294 -3.00 -14.48 -9.02
C TRP A 294 -2.92 -13.68 -7.73
N ALA A 295 -3.81 -13.93 -6.78
CA ALA A 295 -3.81 -13.23 -5.49
C ALA A 295 -2.79 -13.85 -4.53
N SER A 296 -2.10 -12.99 -3.77
CA SER A 296 -1.27 -13.40 -2.63
C SER A 296 -2.12 -13.54 -1.36
N PRO A 297 -1.78 -14.45 -0.41
CA PRO A 297 -2.44 -14.52 0.89
C PRO A 297 -2.35 -13.21 1.69
N SER A 298 -1.27 -12.45 1.52
CA SER A 298 -1.05 -11.12 2.12
C SER A 298 -1.87 -10.00 1.47
N GLY A 299 -2.71 -10.31 0.48
CA GLY A 299 -3.34 -9.33 -0.40
C GLY A 299 -2.40 -8.88 -1.53
N GLY A 300 -3.00 -8.32 -2.59
CA GLY A 300 -2.27 -7.90 -3.79
C GLY A 300 -1.79 -9.05 -4.69
N PRO A 301 -0.83 -8.81 -5.58
CA PRO A 301 -0.39 -9.77 -6.58
C PRO A 301 0.53 -10.84 -5.98
N MET A 302 0.27 -12.10 -6.32
CA MET A 302 1.26 -13.16 -6.21
C MET A 302 2.26 -13.01 -7.36
N TRP A 303 3.50 -12.69 -7.00
CA TRP A 303 4.58 -12.51 -7.95
C TRP A 303 5.05 -13.86 -8.49
N ARG A 304 5.12 -13.97 -9.83
CA ARG A 304 5.65 -15.16 -10.53
C ARG A 304 6.91 -14.82 -11.34
N GLY A 305 7.61 -13.79 -10.89
CA GLY A 305 8.71 -13.14 -11.58
C GLY A 305 8.39 -11.70 -11.94
N TRP A 306 9.37 -11.03 -12.54
CA TRP A 306 9.32 -9.59 -12.74
C TRP A 306 8.19 -9.10 -13.67
N ARG A 307 7.76 -9.95 -14.61
CA ARG A 307 6.74 -9.58 -15.61
C ARG A 307 5.36 -9.37 -15.01
N THR A 308 5.06 -9.94 -13.84
CA THR A 308 3.82 -9.67 -13.11
C THR A 308 3.60 -8.16 -12.91
N LEU A 309 4.68 -7.37 -12.79
CA LEU A 309 4.61 -5.90 -12.71
C LEU A 309 3.89 -5.29 -13.92
N LEU A 310 4.17 -5.79 -15.13
CA LEU A 310 3.60 -5.28 -16.38
C LEU A 310 2.15 -5.73 -16.59
N ASP A 311 1.73 -6.75 -15.85
CA ASP A 311 0.37 -7.30 -15.89
C ASP A 311 -0.52 -6.70 -14.78
N LEU A 312 0.01 -5.78 -13.95
CA LEU A 312 -0.77 -5.08 -12.93
C LEU A 312 -1.79 -4.11 -13.57
N PRO A 313 -2.93 -3.85 -12.89
CA PRO A 313 -3.88 -2.84 -13.33
C PRO A 313 -3.22 -1.48 -13.53
N LYS A 314 -3.58 -0.81 -14.62
CA LYS A 314 -3.24 0.60 -14.84
C LYS A 314 -4.22 1.48 -14.08
N LEU A 315 -3.81 2.72 -13.76
CA LEU A 315 -4.66 3.64 -12.98
C LEU A 315 -6.08 3.80 -13.55
N GLU A 316 -6.21 3.93 -14.87
CA GLU A 316 -7.50 3.93 -15.57
C GLU A 316 -7.49 2.78 -16.58
N PRO A 317 -8.07 1.61 -16.26
CA PRO A 317 -7.88 0.39 -17.06
C PRO A 317 -8.59 0.43 -18.42
N SER A 318 -9.91 0.62 -18.40
CA SER A 318 -10.77 0.37 -19.56
C SER A 318 -11.88 1.39 -19.74
N LEU A 319 -12.59 1.76 -18.67
CA LEU A 319 -13.73 2.68 -18.74
C LEU A 319 -13.31 4.12 -18.38
N PRO A 320 -13.81 5.12 -19.13
CA PRO A 320 -13.49 6.51 -18.85
C PRO A 320 -14.01 6.92 -17.46
N ARG A 321 -13.18 7.61 -16.67
CA ARG A 321 -13.46 8.08 -15.30
C ARG A 321 -13.76 6.97 -14.31
N VAL A 322 -13.31 5.76 -14.60
CA VAL A 322 -13.30 4.63 -13.66
C VAL A 322 -11.84 4.29 -13.40
N VAL A 323 -11.31 4.78 -12.28
CA VAL A 323 -9.91 4.56 -11.89
C VAL A 323 -9.81 3.47 -10.83
N VAL A 324 -8.62 2.90 -10.65
CA VAL A 324 -8.34 1.84 -9.67
C VAL A 324 -7.28 2.28 -8.66
N ALA A 325 -7.47 1.89 -7.40
CA ALA A 325 -6.47 2.06 -6.35
C ALA A 325 -6.57 0.90 -5.37
N SER A 326 -5.50 0.12 -5.17
CA SER A 326 -5.53 -1.03 -4.27
C SER A 326 -4.11 -1.54 -3.97
N ALA A 327 -4.02 -2.61 -3.18
CA ALA A 327 -2.82 -3.42 -3.00
C ALA A 327 -2.22 -4.00 -4.31
N TRP A 328 -2.92 -3.87 -5.45
CA TRP A 328 -2.46 -4.31 -6.77
C TRP A 328 -1.65 -3.25 -7.51
N SER A 329 -0.66 -2.69 -6.81
CA SER A 329 0.27 -1.70 -7.33
C SER A 329 1.71 -2.22 -7.29
N PRO A 330 2.68 -1.54 -7.94
CA PRO A 330 4.10 -1.86 -7.80
C PRO A 330 4.57 -1.87 -6.33
N GLY A 331 3.98 -1.02 -5.48
CA GLY A 331 4.26 -0.95 -4.06
C GLY A 331 3.76 -2.17 -3.27
N GLY A 332 2.67 -2.81 -3.73
CA GLY A 332 2.12 -4.02 -3.13
C GLY A 332 1.14 -3.74 -1.98
N PRO A 333 0.98 -4.69 -1.04
CA PRO A 333 -0.07 -4.65 -0.03
C PRO A 333 0.24 -3.79 1.20
N ASP A 334 1.46 -3.27 1.35
CA ASP A 334 1.83 -2.49 2.52
C ASP A 334 0.93 -1.25 2.67
N SER A 335 0.58 -0.90 3.92
CA SER A 335 -0.43 0.12 4.19
C SER A 335 -0.09 1.48 3.56
N TRP A 336 1.18 1.87 3.63
CA TRP A 336 1.66 3.13 3.07
C TRP A 336 1.58 3.15 1.53
N ALA A 337 1.87 2.02 0.87
CA ALA A 337 1.73 1.90 -0.57
C ALA A 337 0.25 2.03 -1.00
N GLN A 338 -0.66 1.41 -0.25
CA GLN A 338 -2.10 1.56 -0.49
C GLN A 338 -2.57 3.00 -0.32
N ILE A 339 -2.13 3.71 0.73
CA ILE A 339 -2.43 5.13 0.94
C ILE A 339 -1.98 5.97 -0.26
N LEU A 340 -0.73 5.79 -0.71
CA LEU A 340 -0.18 6.53 -1.84
C LEU A 340 -0.96 6.25 -3.13
N THR A 341 -1.35 5.00 -3.39
CA THR A 341 -2.19 4.69 -4.57
C THR A 341 -3.58 5.31 -4.49
N GLY A 342 -4.18 5.34 -3.30
CA GLY A 342 -5.48 6.00 -3.08
C GLY A 342 -5.40 7.51 -3.32
N ARG A 343 -4.36 8.16 -2.78
CA ARG A 343 -4.11 9.58 -3.01
C ARG A 343 -3.84 9.89 -4.48
N LEU A 344 -3.04 9.07 -5.16
CA LEU A 344 -2.75 9.22 -6.59
C LEU A 344 -4.03 9.16 -7.43
N ALA A 345 -4.93 8.21 -7.14
CA ALA A 345 -6.23 8.13 -7.82
C ALA A 345 -7.12 9.34 -7.53
N ALA A 346 -7.15 9.81 -6.28
CA ALA A 346 -7.87 11.01 -5.88
C ALA A 346 -7.36 12.27 -6.62
N ASP A 347 -6.05 12.49 -6.62
CA ASP A 347 -5.41 13.65 -7.25
C ASP A 347 -5.59 13.62 -8.77
N HIS A 348 -5.52 12.44 -9.40
CA HIS A 348 -5.80 12.27 -10.83
C HIS A 348 -7.24 12.68 -11.19
N LEU A 349 -8.24 12.22 -10.43
CA LEU A 349 -9.63 12.60 -10.67
C LEU A 349 -9.92 14.07 -10.36
N ALA A 350 -9.34 14.61 -9.29
CA ALA A 350 -9.49 16.02 -8.95
C ALA A 350 -8.93 16.92 -10.07
N ALA A 351 -7.80 16.54 -10.68
CA ALA A 351 -7.23 17.23 -11.82
C ALA A 351 -8.15 17.18 -13.07
N ASP A 352 -8.77 16.03 -13.39
CA ASP A 352 -9.72 15.91 -14.52
C ASP A 352 -11.02 16.69 -14.29
N LEU A 353 -11.57 16.64 -13.07
CA LEU A 353 -12.84 17.29 -12.74
C LEU A 353 -12.71 18.80 -12.51
N GLY A 354 -11.50 19.28 -12.20
CA GLY A 354 -11.19 20.68 -11.94
C GLY A 354 -11.61 21.16 -10.54
N PRO A 355 -11.19 22.37 -10.15
CA PRO A 355 -11.46 22.90 -8.81
C PRO A 355 -12.96 23.16 -8.60
N ILE A 356 -13.40 22.94 -7.37
CA ILE A 356 -14.77 23.22 -6.97
C ILE A 356 -14.94 24.72 -6.84
N ARG A 357 -15.76 25.30 -7.71
CA ARG A 357 -16.19 26.69 -7.54
C ARG A 357 -17.03 26.76 -6.27
N GLN A 358 -16.50 27.40 -5.23
CA GLN A 358 -17.30 27.81 -4.08
C GLN A 358 -18.40 28.75 -4.59
N ALA A 359 -19.66 28.37 -4.42
CA ALA A 359 -20.76 29.28 -4.62
C ALA A 359 -20.60 30.42 -3.60
N ARG A 360 -20.42 31.64 -4.10
CA ARG A 360 -20.39 32.86 -3.27
C ARG A 360 -21.76 33.14 -2.67
#